data_AF-A0A800BL30-F1
#
_entry.id   AF-A0A800BL30-F1
#
_cell.length_a   1.000
_cell.length_b   1.000
_cell.length_c   1.000
_cell.angle_alpha   90.00
_cell.angle_beta   90.00
_cell.angle_gamma   90.00
#
_symmetry.space_group_name_H-M   'P 1'
#
loop_
_entity.id
_entity.type
_entity.pdbx_description
1 polymer ?
#
loop_
_entity_poly.entity_id
_entity_poly.type
_entity_poly.pdbx_seq_one_letter_code
_entity_poly.pdbx_strand_id
1 'polypeptide(L)'
;MKGDNLEKIESIISDLLKEIGENTEREGLIKTPHRVAKSWVTFAKGYNQTAEEIVGDAVFNEKCDEIIIVKDIDFFSLCEHHLLPFKGVAHVGYLPKDKIIGLSKIPRIVDVYAR
;
A
#
# COMPACT_ATOMS: atom_id res chain seq x y z
N MET A 1 -6.04 -5.23 -9.34
CA MET A 1 -6.07 -4.61 -10.70
C MET A 1 -6.31 -5.70 -11.74
N LYS A 2 -7.32 -5.59 -12.61
CA LYS A 2 -7.54 -6.54 -13.72
C LYS A 2 -6.48 -6.34 -14.82
N GLY A 3 -6.17 -7.37 -15.59
CA GLY A 3 -5.15 -7.34 -16.66
C GLY A 3 -5.35 -6.19 -17.65
N ASP A 4 -6.59 -5.95 -18.07
CA ASP A 4 -6.96 -4.87 -19.01
C ASP A 4 -6.64 -3.45 -18.51
N ASN A 5 -6.41 -3.27 -17.20
CA ASN A 5 -6.03 -1.97 -16.66
C ASN A 5 -4.53 -1.70 -16.80
N LEU A 6 -3.69 -2.72 -16.95
CA LEU A 6 -2.24 -2.54 -17.11
C LEU A 6 -1.92 -1.89 -18.44
N GLU A 7 -2.43 -2.44 -19.55
CA GLU A 7 -2.19 -1.89 -20.89
C GLU A 7 -2.67 -0.44 -21.02
N LYS A 8 -3.80 -0.11 -20.39
CA LYS A 8 -4.31 1.26 -20.34
C LYS A 8 -3.38 2.20 -19.59
N ILE A 9 -2.86 1.79 -18.43
CA ILE A 9 -1.90 2.59 -17.68
C ILE A 9 -0.59 2.73 -18.46
N GLU A 10 -0.13 1.68 -19.14
CA GLU A 10 1.06 1.76 -20.01
C GLU A 10 0.87 2.81 -21.11
N SER A 11 -0.29 2.84 -21.77
CA SER A 11 -0.59 3.89 -22.76
C SER A 11 -0.55 5.28 -22.12
N ILE A 12 -1.22 5.48 -20.97
CA ILE A 12 -1.26 6.77 -20.27
C ILE A 12 0.14 7.24 -19.90
N ILE A 13 1.01 6.34 -19.41
CA ILE A 13 2.38 6.68 -19.03
C ILE A 13 3.23 6.97 -20.27
N SER A 14 3.03 6.26 -21.37
CA SER A 14 3.70 6.57 -22.64
C SER A 14 3.35 7.97 -23.13
N ASP A 15 2.06 8.33 -23.07
CA ASP A 15 1.59 9.65 -23.47
C ASP A 15 2.12 10.73 -22.50
N LEU A 16 2.06 10.50 -21.19
CA LEU A 16 2.64 11.42 -20.20
C LEU A 16 4.13 11.71 -20.49
N LEU A 17 4.93 10.68 -20.79
CA LEU A 17 6.35 10.85 -21.11
C LEU A 17 6.53 11.76 -22.34
N LYS A 18 5.73 11.59 -23.39
CA LYS A 18 5.78 12.46 -24.57
C LYS A 18 5.39 13.90 -24.22
N GLU A 19 4.30 14.08 -23.47
CA GLU A 19 3.78 15.41 -23.09
C GLU A 19 4.75 16.21 -22.20
N ILE A 20 5.57 15.53 -21.38
CA ILE A 20 6.62 16.19 -20.59
C ILE A 20 7.94 16.40 -21.39
N GLY A 21 7.94 16.09 -22.69
CA GLY A 21 9.07 16.33 -23.60
C GLY A 21 10.13 15.23 -23.64
N GLU A 22 9.83 14.03 -23.14
CA GLU A 22 10.78 12.91 -23.13
C GLU A 22 10.75 12.11 -24.44
N ASN A 23 11.93 11.65 -24.89
CA ASN A 23 12.06 10.69 -25.98
C ASN A 23 11.77 9.26 -25.48
N THR A 24 10.58 8.74 -25.78
CA THR A 24 10.12 7.39 -25.40
C THR A 24 10.89 6.25 -26.08
N GLU A 25 11.61 6.51 -27.17
CA GLU A 25 12.40 5.50 -27.89
C GLU A 25 13.77 5.25 -27.26
N ARG A 26 14.20 6.07 -26.29
CA ARG A 26 15.49 5.84 -25.63
C ARG A 26 15.48 4.51 -24.89
N GLU A 27 16.62 3.82 -24.89
CA GLU A 27 16.80 2.50 -24.28
C GLU A 27 16.21 2.40 -22.86
N GLY A 28 16.45 3.42 -22.03
CA GLY A 28 15.95 3.48 -20.65
C GLY A 28 14.43 3.59 -20.50
N LEU A 29 13.71 4.18 -21.46
CA LEU A 29 12.27 4.44 -21.37
C LEU A 29 11.38 3.44 -22.09
N ILE A 30 11.90 2.62 -23.00
CA ILE A 30 11.12 1.64 -23.77
C ILE A 30 10.23 0.78 -22.86
N LYS A 31 10.76 0.39 -21.69
CA LYS A 31 10.02 -0.40 -20.68
C LYS A 31 9.50 0.40 -19.49
N THR A 32 9.69 1.72 -19.45
CA THR A 32 9.21 2.57 -18.35
C THR A 32 7.68 2.49 -18.20
N PRO A 33 6.86 2.61 -19.25
CA PRO A 33 5.41 2.50 -19.11
C PRO A 33 4.98 1.21 -18.39
N HIS A 34 5.52 0.06 -18.82
CA HIS A 34 5.26 -1.23 -18.19
C HIS A 34 5.69 -1.28 -16.72
N ARG A 35 6.89 -0.77 -16.40
CA ARG A 35 7.38 -0.73 -15.01
C ARG A 35 6.50 0.13 -14.11
N VAL A 36 6.05 1.29 -14.60
CA VAL A 36 5.17 2.20 -13.85
C VAL A 36 3.78 1.59 -13.68
N ALA A 37 3.21 0.97 -14.73
CA ALA A 37 1.93 0.28 -14.63
C ALA A 37 1.98 -0.85 -13.58
N LYS A 38 3.08 -1.61 -13.55
CA LYS A 38 3.31 -2.62 -12.50
C LYS A 38 3.49 -2.02 -11.11
N SER A 39 4.11 -0.86 -10.94
CA SER A 39 4.24 -0.25 -9.61
C SER A 39 2.88 0.15 -9.04
N TRP A 40 1.94 0.60 -9.88
CA TRP A 40 0.58 0.92 -9.47
C TRP A 40 -0.19 -0.28 -8.89
N VAL A 41 0.11 -1.51 -9.33
CA VAL A 41 -0.45 -2.71 -8.72
C VAL A 41 -0.08 -2.82 -7.25
N THR A 42 1.12 -2.38 -6.87
CA THR A 42 1.59 -2.38 -5.48
C THR A 42 1.09 -1.15 -4.73
N PHE A 43 1.13 0.02 -5.36
CA PHE A 43 0.71 1.25 -4.70
C PHE A 43 -0.76 1.28 -4.35
N ALA A 44 -1.63 0.66 -5.14
CA ALA A 44 -3.08 0.66 -4.95
C ALA A 44 -3.63 -0.72 -4.54
N LYS A 45 -2.78 -1.60 -3.98
CA LYS A 45 -3.19 -2.98 -3.66
C LYS A 45 -4.22 -3.03 -2.53
N GLY A 46 -4.15 -2.12 -1.57
CA GLY A 46 -4.96 -2.09 -0.36
C GLY A 46 -6.43 -1.82 -0.64
N TYR A 47 -6.78 -1.15 -1.75
CA TYR A 47 -8.18 -1.03 -2.19
C TYR A 47 -8.87 -2.38 -2.47
N ASN A 48 -8.11 -3.46 -2.68
CA ASN A 48 -8.66 -4.81 -2.90
C ASN A 48 -8.47 -5.71 -1.66
N GLN A 49 -8.22 -5.13 -0.49
CA GLN A 49 -7.99 -5.83 0.76
C GLN A 49 -8.84 -5.20 1.86
N THR A 50 -9.24 -5.98 2.85
CA THR A 50 -9.90 -5.45 4.05
C THR A 50 -9.08 -5.76 5.30
N ALA A 51 -9.26 -4.95 6.34
CA ALA A 51 -8.61 -5.21 7.63
C ALA A 51 -9.08 -6.56 8.19
N GLU A 52 -10.35 -6.89 8.01
CA GLU A 52 -10.99 -8.13 8.43
C GLU A 52 -10.32 -9.36 7.81
N GLU A 53 -10.08 -9.34 6.49
CA GLU A 53 -9.36 -10.41 5.78
C GLU A 53 -7.92 -10.57 6.26
N ILE A 54 -7.24 -9.45 6.53
CA ILE A 54 -5.87 -9.46 7.06
C ILE A 54 -5.82 -10.05 8.46
N VAL A 55 -6.78 -9.68 9.32
CA VAL A 55 -6.90 -10.21 10.67
C VAL A 55 -7.18 -11.71 10.62
N GLY A 56 -8.19 -12.12 9.84
CA GLY A 56 -8.65 -13.50 9.78
C GLY A 56 -8.96 -14.04 11.17
N ASP A 57 -8.47 -15.24 11.48
CA ASP A 57 -8.67 -15.88 12.78
C ASP A 57 -7.63 -15.49 13.84
N ALA A 58 -6.78 -14.50 13.58
CA ALA A 58 -5.70 -14.09 14.49
C ALA A 58 -6.19 -13.16 15.61
N VAL A 59 -7.27 -13.57 16.28
CA VAL A 59 -7.82 -12.92 17.47
C VAL A 59 -7.90 -13.96 18.58
N PHE A 60 -7.19 -13.70 19.67
CA PHE A 60 -7.02 -14.62 20.77
C PHE A 60 -7.79 -14.14 21.99
N ASN A 61 -8.44 -15.06 22.70
CA ASN A 61 -9.11 -14.75 23.96
C ASN A 61 -8.08 -14.80 25.09
N GLU A 62 -7.49 -13.66 25.41
CA GLU A 62 -6.48 -13.48 26.45
C GLU A 62 -6.90 -12.31 27.32
N LYS A 63 -6.88 -12.51 28.64
CA LYS A 63 -7.15 -11.42 29.57
C LYS A 63 -5.92 -10.51 29.62
N CYS A 64 -6.10 -9.27 29.20
CA CYS A 64 -5.10 -8.24 29.31
C CYS A 64 -5.83 -6.93 29.58
N ASP A 65 -5.51 -6.30 30.69
CA ASP A 65 -6.01 -5.01 31.16
C ASP A 65 -4.96 -3.91 31.06
N GLU A 66 -3.84 -4.21 30.40
CA GLU A 66 -2.75 -3.28 30.11
C GLU A 66 -2.78 -2.82 28.64
N ILE A 67 -2.25 -1.63 28.36
CA ILE A 67 -2.17 -1.10 27.00
C ILE A 67 -1.15 -1.91 26.19
N ILE A 68 -1.55 -2.36 25.00
CA ILE A 68 -0.65 -2.95 24.02
C ILE A 68 -0.24 -1.86 23.03
N ILE A 69 1.07 -1.68 22.83
CA ILE A 69 1.64 -0.71 21.89
C ILE A 69 2.53 -1.42 20.88
N VAL A 70 2.24 -1.25 19.59
CA VAL A 70 3.14 -1.58 18.50
C VAL A 70 3.63 -0.26 17.90
N LYS A 71 4.92 0.01 18.09
CA LYS A 71 5.59 1.23 17.63
C LYS A 71 6.52 0.93 16.45
N ASP A 72 7.06 2.00 15.89
CA ASP A 72 8.08 1.95 14.84
C ASP A 72 7.65 1.14 13.59
N ILE A 73 6.37 1.27 13.21
CA ILE A 73 5.84 0.64 11.99
C ILE A 73 6.14 1.56 10.80
N ASP A 74 7.16 1.21 10.02
CA ASP A 74 7.46 1.91 8.77
C ASP A 74 6.31 1.74 7.77
N PHE A 75 5.90 2.85 7.14
CA PHE A 75 4.93 2.82 6.06
C PHE A 75 5.27 3.79 4.93
N PHE A 76 4.74 3.47 3.75
CA PHE A 76 4.83 4.30 2.54
C PHE A 76 3.44 4.38 1.93
N SER A 77 3.03 5.57 1.51
CA SER A 77 1.75 5.80 0.87
C SER A 77 1.87 6.86 -0.24
N LEU A 78 0.78 7.11 -0.97
CA LEU A 78 0.70 8.11 -2.03
C LEU A 78 -0.21 9.26 -1.59
N CYS A 79 0.24 10.49 -1.78
CA CYS A 79 -0.61 11.67 -1.59
C CYS A 79 -1.62 11.73 -2.74
N GLU A 80 -2.92 11.64 -2.45
CA GLU A 80 -3.97 11.70 -3.46
C GLU A 80 -3.98 13.00 -4.29
N HIS A 81 -3.50 14.11 -3.71
CA HIS A 81 -3.47 15.41 -4.38
C HIS A 81 -2.42 15.53 -5.48
N HIS A 82 -1.29 14.83 -5.34
CA HIS A 82 -0.12 15.00 -6.22
C HIS A 82 0.39 13.68 -6.81
N LEU A 83 -0.13 12.55 -6.33
CA LEU A 83 0.32 11.19 -6.65
C LEU A 83 1.81 10.96 -6.36
N LEU A 84 2.36 11.70 -5.40
CA LEU A 84 3.74 11.56 -4.95
C LEU A 84 3.82 10.73 -3.65
N PRO A 85 4.88 9.93 -3.49
CA PRO A 85 5.05 9.12 -2.30
C PRO A 85 5.35 9.99 -1.08
N PHE A 86 4.75 9.63 0.04
CA PHE A 86 5.20 10.05 1.36
C PHE A 86 5.49 8.83 2.21
N LYS A 87 6.41 8.98 3.17
CA LYS A 87 6.82 7.93 4.09
C LYS A 87 6.71 8.42 5.52
N GLY A 88 6.47 7.52 6.44
CA GLY A 88 6.37 7.85 7.85
C GLY A 88 6.50 6.62 8.73
N VAL A 89 6.28 6.87 10.01
CA VAL A 89 6.27 5.83 11.04
C VAL A 89 4.92 5.91 11.75
N ALA A 90 4.24 4.76 11.85
CA ALA A 90 3.00 4.64 12.59
C ALA A 90 3.25 4.00 13.97
N HIS A 91 2.46 4.43 14.95
CA HIS A 91 2.42 3.87 16.29
C HIS A 91 0.96 3.56 16.61
N VAL A 92 0.69 2.31 17.00
CA VAL A 92 -0.66 1.84 17.31
C VAL A 92 -0.70 1.39 18.75
N GLY A 93 -1.55 2.03 19.54
CA GLY A 93 -1.84 1.64 20.92
C GLY A 93 -3.32 1.28 21.06
N TYR A 94 -3.62 0.21 21.78
CA TYR A 94 -4.99 -0.12 22.13
C TYR A 94 -5.06 -0.78 23.51
N LEU A 95 -6.19 -0.60 24.19
CA LEU A 95 -6.49 -1.28 25.46
C LEU A 95 -7.36 -2.51 25.15
N PRO A 96 -6.81 -3.73 25.18
CA PRO A 96 -7.60 -4.94 25.08
C PRO A 96 -8.60 -5.04 26.24
N LYS A 97 -9.65 -5.81 26.02
CA LYS A 97 -10.55 -6.28 27.08
C LYS A 97 -10.31 -7.76 27.33
N ASP A 98 -10.94 -8.60 26.51
CA ASP A 98 -10.80 -10.06 26.57
C ASP A 98 -10.25 -10.63 25.24
N LYS A 99 -9.86 -9.76 24.31
CA LYS A 99 -9.40 -10.13 22.97
C LYS A 99 -8.14 -9.39 22.59
N ILE A 100 -7.14 -10.14 22.12
CA ILE A 100 -5.87 -9.64 21.64
C ILE A 100 -5.74 -9.99 20.16
N ILE A 101 -5.42 -9.01 19.32
CA ILE A 101 -5.07 -9.23 17.93
C ILE A 101 -3.62 -9.75 17.86
N GLY A 102 -3.35 -10.71 16.98
CA GLY A 102 -1.98 -11.12 16.70
C GLY A 102 -1.13 -9.92 16.30
N LEU A 103 -0.06 -9.63 17.04
CA LEU A 103 0.74 -8.39 16.88
C LEU A 103 1.25 -8.19 15.45
N SER A 104 1.54 -9.28 14.73
CA SER A 104 1.98 -9.25 13.33
C SER A 104 0.91 -8.76 12.34
N LYS A 105 -0.37 -8.67 12.74
CA LYS A 105 -1.47 -8.15 11.93
C LYS A 105 -1.53 -6.64 11.95
N ILE A 106 -1.11 -5.98 13.02
CA ILE A 106 -1.18 -4.52 13.16
C ILE A 106 -0.38 -3.82 12.03
N PRO A 107 0.89 -4.17 11.74
CA PRO A 107 1.62 -3.60 10.61
C PRO A 107 0.96 -3.90 9.26
N ARG A 108 0.30 -5.04 9.11
CA ARG A 108 -0.39 -5.41 7.86
C ARG A 108 -1.65 -4.58 7.65
N ILE A 109 -2.38 -4.26 8.71
CA ILE A 109 -3.52 -3.33 8.66
C ILE A 109 -3.03 -1.94 8.23
N VAL A 110 -1.90 -1.48 8.78
CA VAL A 110 -1.26 -0.23 8.34
C VAL A 110 -0.94 -0.29 6.84
N ASP A 111 -0.37 -1.38 6.33
CA ASP A 111 -0.08 -1.54 4.89
C ASP A 111 -1.34 -1.63 4.02
N VAL A 112 -2.48 -2.12 4.52
CA VAL A 112 -3.76 -2.05 3.76
C VAL A 112 -4.16 -0.61 3.51
N TYR A 113 -4.16 0.24 4.54
CA TYR A 113 -4.61 1.63 4.38
C TYR A 113 -3.54 2.56 3.82
N ALA A 114 -2.27 2.16 3.88
CA ALA A 114 -1.18 2.93 3.26
C ALA A 114 -1.11 2.72 1.73
N ARG A 115 -1.83 1.75 1.16
CA ARG A 115 -1.71 1.32 -0.25
C ARG A 115 -3.00 1.53 -1.04
#